data_AF-A0A7S7U1I2-F1
#
_entry.id   AF-A0A7S7U1I2-F1
#
_cell.length_a   1.000
_cell.length_b   1.000
_cell.length_c   1.000
_cell.angle_alpha   90.00
_cell.angle_beta   90.00
_cell.angle_gamma   90.00
#
_symmetry.space_group_name_H-M   'P 1'
#
loop_
_entity.id
_entity.type
_entity.pdbx_description
1 polymer ?
#
loop_
_entity_poly.entity_id
_entity_poly.type
_entity_poly.pdbx_seq_one_letter_code
_entity_poly.pdbx_strand_id
1 'polypeptide(L)' 'MPGYDWRSEEAYSGLKNAEAADLAWEWLRRDPDYQKDYAILSRRGRSSATTERFRRKWGLSFSS' A
#
# COMPACT_ATOMS: atom_id res chain seq x y z
N MET A 1 -25.33 11.86 6.93
CA MET A 1 -24.36 11.08 6.13
C MET A 1 -25.15 10.33 5.09
N PRO A 2 -24.92 10.51 3.78
CA PRO A 2 -25.50 9.58 2.82
C PRO A 2 -25.00 8.18 3.20
N GLY A 3 -25.93 7.25 3.40
CA GLY A 3 -25.59 5.86 3.71
C GLY A 3 -24.84 5.28 2.52
N TYR A 4 -23.54 5.06 2.67
CA TYR A 4 -22.76 4.38 1.65
C TYR A 4 -23.29 2.95 1.56
N ASP A 5 -23.87 2.59 0.42
CA ASP A 5 -24.30 1.23 0.18
C ASP A 5 -23.06 0.37 -0.10
N TRP A 6 -22.41 -0.04 0.98
CA TRP A 6 -21.23 -0.90 0.91
C TRP A 6 -21.52 -2.28 0.32
N ARG A 7 -22.80 -2.63 0.08
CA ARG A 7 -23.20 -3.87 -0.60
C ARG A 7 -23.54 -3.67 -2.08
N SER A 8 -23.56 -2.44 -2.61
CA SER A 8 -23.78 -2.21 -4.04
C SER A 8 -22.64 -2.84 -4.84
N GLU A 9 -22.99 -3.74 -5.75
CA GLU A 9 -22.04 -4.36 -6.64
C GLU A 9 -21.51 -3.37 -7.69
N GLU A 10 -22.37 -2.45 -8.16
CA GLU A 10 -22.00 -1.42 -9.14
C GLU A 10 -20.88 -0.52 -8.60
N ALA A 11 -20.93 -0.19 -7.29
CA ALA A 11 -19.92 0.62 -6.60
C ALA A 11 -18.51 0.01 -6.65
N TYR A 12 -18.41 -1.31 -6.81
CA TYR A 12 -17.15 -2.06 -6.87
C TYR A 12 -16.88 -2.73 -8.21
N SER A 13 -17.67 -2.43 -9.24
CA SER A 13 -17.51 -3.00 -10.59
C SER A 13 -16.08 -2.88 -11.14
N GLY A 14 -15.38 -1.78 -10.83
CA GLY A 14 -13.98 -1.58 -11.21
C GLY A 14 -12.97 -2.49 -10.49
N LEU A 15 -13.29 -3.01 -9.29
CA LEU A 15 -12.41 -3.92 -8.56
C LEU A 15 -12.44 -5.35 -9.13
N LYS A 16 -13.48 -5.73 -9.89
CA LYS A 16 -13.60 -7.07 -10.46
C LYS A 16 -12.46 -7.44 -11.41
N ASN A 17 -11.84 -6.42 -12.02
CA ASN A 17 -10.71 -6.58 -12.94
C ASN A 17 -9.38 -6.15 -12.31
N ALA A 18 -9.37 -5.78 -11.02
CA ALA A 18 -8.15 -5.35 -10.35
C ALA A 18 -7.30 -6.57 -9.97
N GLU A 19 -6.00 -6.48 -10.21
CA GLU A 19 -5.06 -7.49 -9.75
C GLU A 19 -4.97 -7.47 -8.23
N ALA A 20 -4.75 -8.64 -7.62
CA ALA A 20 -4.61 -8.75 -6.17
C ALA A 20 -3.45 -7.88 -5.64
N ALA A 21 -2.40 -7.69 -6.44
CA ALA A 21 -1.27 -6.82 -6.13
C ALA A 21 -1.68 -5.33 -6.08
N ASP A 22 -2.52 -4.88 -7.00
CA ASP A 22 -3.01 -3.50 -7.02
C ASP A 22 -3.87 -3.20 -5.80
N LEU A 23 -4.76 -4.14 -5.45
CA LEU A 23 -5.57 -4.04 -4.23
C LEU A 23 -4.67 -3.97 -2.99
N ALA A 24 -3.73 -4.91 -2.84
CA ALA A 24 -2.80 -4.92 -1.71
C ALA A 24 -2.00 -3.62 -1.60
N TRP A 25 -1.58 -3.06 -2.74
CA TRP A 25 -0.89 -1.77 -2.79
C TRP A 25 -1.78 -0.60 -2.34
N GLU A 26 -3.04 -0.58 -2.78
CA GLU A 26 -4.01 0.44 -2.39
C GLU A 26 -4.25 0.46 -0.87
N TRP A 27 -4.29 -0.72 -0.22
CA TRP A 27 -4.36 -0.82 1.24
C TRP A 27 -3.08 -0.29 1.89
N LEU A 28 -1.92 -0.79 1.44
CA LEU A 28 -0.62 -0.46 2.03
C LEU A 28 -0.30 1.03 1.97
N ARG A 29 -0.52 1.69 0.82
CA ARG A 29 -0.18 3.12 0.65
C ARG A 29 -1.06 4.06 1.50
N ARG A 30 -2.22 3.58 1.97
CA ARG A 30 -3.13 4.33 2.85
C ARG A 30 -2.85 4.09 4.34
N ASP A 31 -2.01 3.12 4.68
CA ASP A 31 -1.58 2.90 6.05
C ASP A 31 -0.73 4.09 6.55
N PRO A 32 -1.10 4.74 7.67
CA PRO A 32 -0.42 5.93 8.16
C PRO A 32 1.01 5.63 8.65
N ASP A 33 1.28 4.43 9.12
CA ASP A 33 2.61 4.04 9.56
C ASP A 33 3.49 3.70 8.36
N TYR A 34 2.92 3.12 7.29
CA TYR A 34 3.62 2.97 6.01
C TYR A 34 4.05 4.33 5.46
N GLN A 35 3.14 5.31 5.45
CA GLN A 35 3.43 6.66 4.96
C GLN A 35 4.55 7.33 5.75
N LYS A 36 4.55 7.21 7.09
CA LYS A 36 5.62 7.74 7.94
C LYS A 36 6.96 7.06 7.65
N ASP A 37 6.97 5.74 7.61
CA ASP A 37 8.19 4.96 7.35
C ASP A 37 8.76 5.28 5.97
N TYR A 38 7.90 5.37 4.95
CA TYR A 38 8.31 5.73 3.59
C TYR A 38 8.87 7.15 3.52
N ALA A 39 8.27 8.12 4.23
CA ALA A 39 8.79 9.48 4.32
C ALA A 39 10.16 9.53 5.01
N ILE A 40 10.35 8.75 6.08
CA ILE A 40 11.64 8.62 6.78
C ILE A 40 12.69 8.01 5.84
N LEU A 41 12.35 6.91 5.15
CA LEU A 41 13.23 6.23 4.19
C LEU A 41 13.64 7.18 3.05
N SER A 42 12.69 7.95 2.53
CA SER A 42 12.92 8.91 1.45
C SER A 42 13.83 10.07 1.87
N ARG A 43 13.75 10.51 3.13
CA ARG A 43 14.55 11.62 3.69
C ARG A 43 15.95 11.21 4.13
N ARG A 44 16.14 10.01 4.68
CA ARG A 44 17.42 9.54 5.26
C ARG A 44 18.40 8.98 4.21
N GLY A 45 17.95 8.83 2.97
CA GLY A 45 18.72 8.14 1.94
C GLY A 45 18.57 6.62 2.05
N ARG A 46 18.50 5.95 0.90
CA ARG A 46 18.29 4.51 0.82
C ARG A 46 19.62 3.78 1.01
N SER A 47 20.00 3.50 2.25
CA SER A 47 21.05 2.50 2.50
C SER A 47 20.47 1.09 2.35
N SER A 48 21.27 0.13 1.87
CA SER A 48 20.84 -1.26 1.66
C SER A 48 20.21 -1.87 2.92
N ALA A 49 20.78 -1.59 4.10
CA ALA A 49 20.25 -2.04 5.38
C ALA A 49 18.90 -1.40 5.76
N THR A 50 18.70 -0.12 5.46
CA THR A 50 17.44 0.59 5.75
C THR A 50 16.34 0.13 4.80
N THR A 51 16.66 -0.06 3.53
CA THR A 51 15.75 -0.62 2.53
C THR A 51 15.37 -2.07 2.86
N GLU A 52 16.31 -2.90 3.30
CA GLU A 52 16.01 -4.28 3.70
C GLU A 52 15.06 -4.36 4.90
N ARG A 53 15.30 -3.55 5.94
CA ARG A 53 14.39 -3.49 7.10
C ARG A 53 12.99 -3.02 6.72
N PHE A 54 12.90 -2.01 5.84
CA PHE A 54 11.63 -1.52 5.32
C PHE A 54 10.88 -2.60 4.53
N ARG A 55 11.58 -3.31 3.64
CA ARG A 55 11.01 -4.42 2.86
C ARG A 55 10.47 -5.54 3.75
N ARG A 56 11.23 -5.97 4.76
CA ARG A 56 10.80 -7.03 5.69
C ARG A 56 9.59 -6.62 6.52
N LYS A 57 9.53 -5.37 6.98
CA LYS A 57 8.40 -4.86 7.76
C LYS A 57 7.10 -4.87 6.94
N TRP A 58 7.16 -4.45 5.69
CA TRP A 58 5.99 -4.25 4.84
C TRP A 58 5.73 -5.38 3.84
N GLY A 59 6.54 -6.45 3.84
CA GLY A 59 6.41 -7.58 2.92
C GLY A 59 6.68 -7.23 1.45
N LEU A 60 7.38 -6.12 1.18
CA LEU A 60 7.61 -5.62 -0.16
C LEU A 60 8.86 -6.26 -0.78
N SER A 61 8.70 -6.87 -1.95
CA SER A 61 9.81 -7.36 -2.77
C SER A 61 9.87 -6.55 -4.07
N PHE A 62 10.68 -5.50 -4.09
CA PHE A 62 11.07 -4.86 -5.35
C PHE A 62 12.23 -5.66 -5.93
N SER A 63 12.09 -6.16 -7.16
CA SER A 63 13.24 -6.68 -7.92
C SER A 63 14.27 -5.56 -8.04
N SER A 64 15.52 -5.85 -7.67
CA SER A 64 16.66 -4.94 -7.88
C SER A 64 17.09 -4.92 -9.34
#